data_AF-A0A7S3QLE1-F1
#
_entry.id   AF-A0A7S3QLE1-F1
#
_cell.length_a   1.000
_cell.length_b   1.000
_cell.length_c   1.000
_cell.angle_alpha   90.00
_cell.angle_beta   90.00
_cell.angle_gamma   90.00
#
_symmetry.space_group_name_H-M   'P 1'
#
loop_
_entity.id
_entity.type
_entity.pdbx_description
1 polymer ?
#
loop_
_entity_poly.entity_id
_entity_poly.type
_entity_poly.pdbx_seq_one_letter_code
_entity_poly.pdbx_strand_id
1 'polypeptide(L)'
;MRDETWQVGPPAEEVPPELPEPCLGINFARDGMPQRDWLALVAVHSDSWLLAVAFFYAVKLDAQGRGRLFKMINSQPTLFEIVTNRKSITTGATVQPPFKRQKPDRPFDSPYPSGKLMKAEDVTPQLKGRQAELFWPDDHKWYLVEIQAVNPKAKQAKIVYASGEFEDVDLEEIVRDGHMALL
;
A
#
# COMPACT_ATOMS: atom_id res chain seq x y z
N MET A 1 0.56 -12.08 28.21
CA MET A 1 0.79 -10.77 27.58
C MET A 1 -0.47 -9.92 27.73
N ARG A 2 -0.52 -9.06 28.75
CA ARG A 2 -1.56 -8.02 28.98
C ARG A 2 -0.98 -6.79 29.68
N ASP A 3 0.33 -6.73 29.77
CA ASP A 3 1.13 -5.87 30.65
C ASP A 3 1.69 -4.65 29.90
N GLU A 4 1.25 -4.43 28.66
CA GLU A 4 1.65 -3.29 27.80
C GLU A 4 3.17 -3.16 27.60
N THR A 5 3.90 -4.27 27.80
CA THR A 5 5.34 -4.38 27.58
C THR A 5 5.63 -4.82 26.15
N TRP A 6 6.84 -4.51 25.67
CA TRP A 6 7.37 -5.01 24.40
C TRP A 6 8.74 -5.64 24.63
N GLN A 7 9.11 -6.56 23.73
CA GLN A 7 10.41 -7.23 23.75
C GLN A 7 10.95 -7.38 22.33
N VAL A 8 12.26 -7.25 22.19
CA VAL A 8 13.02 -7.71 21.03
C VAL A 8 13.85 -8.89 21.47
N GLY A 9 13.70 -10.02 20.79
CA GLY A 9 14.36 -11.27 21.14
C GLY A 9 14.50 -12.20 19.93
N PRO A 10 15.21 -13.32 20.08
CA PRO A 10 15.26 -14.35 19.05
C PRO A 10 13.86 -14.96 18.77
N PRO A 11 13.68 -15.64 17.63
CA PRO A 11 12.45 -16.37 17.32
C PRO A 11 12.09 -17.40 18.39
N ALA A 12 10.85 -17.89 18.37
CA ALA A 12 10.42 -18.95 19.28
C ALA A 12 11.31 -20.20 19.12
N GLU A 13 11.75 -20.78 20.23
CA GLU A 13 12.54 -22.02 20.22
C GLU A 13 11.66 -23.26 20.02
N GLU A 14 10.38 -23.18 20.37
CA GLU A 14 9.42 -24.30 20.28
C GLU A 14 8.93 -24.52 18.85
N VAL A 15 8.79 -25.79 18.46
CA VAL A 15 8.34 -26.20 17.12
C VAL A 15 7.19 -27.22 17.23
N PRO A 16 5.93 -26.86 16.89
CA PRO A 16 5.48 -25.56 16.41
C PRO A 16 5.28 -24.54 17.54
N PRO A 17 5.41 -23.23 17.26
CA PRO A 17 5.14 -22.18 18.23
C PRO A 17 3.65 -22.13 18.60
N GLU A 18 3.35 -21.71 19.83
CA GLU A 18 1.98 -21.61 20.33
C GLU A 18 1.19 -20.45 19.68
N LEU A 19 1.86 -19.34 19.38
CA LEU A 19 1.25 -18.15 18.77
C LEU A 19 1.82 -17.88 17.38
N PRO A 20 1.09 -17.16 16.51
CA PRO A 20 1.66 -16.61 15.29
C PRO A 20 2.96 -15.87 15.59
N GLU A 21 4.01 -16.14 14.81
CA GLU A 21 5.30 -15.48 15.00
C GLU A 21 5.28 -14.05 14.42
N PRO A 22 5.91 -13.07 15.10
CA PRO A 22 6.12 -11.74 14.53
C PRO A 22 7.16 -11.78 13.39
N CYS A 23 7.27 -10.68 12.64
CA CYS A 23 8.25 -10.56 11.56
C CYS A 23 9.69 -10.68 12.11
N LEU A 24 10.48 -11.57 11.50
CA LEU A 24 11.87 -11.83 11.85
C LEU A 24 12.82 -10.94 11.04
N GLY A 25 14.02 -10.69 11.56
CA GLY A 25 15.07 -9.98 10.82
C GLY A 25 14.82 -8.49 10.65
N ILE A 26 13.95 -7.88 11.45
CA ILE A 26 13.67 -6.42 11.41
C ILE A 26 14.95 -5.58 11.57
N ASN A 27 15.99 -6.13 12.21
CA ASN A 27 17.28 -5.48 12.40
C ASN A 27 18.12 -5.41 11.12
N PHE A 28 17.92 -6.29 10.14
CA PHE A 28 18.70 -6.29 8.90
C PHE A 28 18.37 -5.10 8.01
N ALA A 29 17.11 -4.67 8.00
CA ALA A 29 16.64 -3.55 7.20
C ALA A 29 16.95 -2.17 7.85
N ARG A 30 17.33 -2.14 9.13
CA ARG A 30 17.41 -0.90 9.93
C ARG A 30 18.38 0.14 9.36
N ASP A 31 19.57 -0.31 8.97
CA ASP A 31 20.64 0.59 8.54
C ASP A 31 20.62 0.84 7.02
N GLY A 32 19.69 0.19 6.29
CA GLY A 32 19.54 0.29 4.83
C GLY A 32 18.47 1.27 4.35
N MET A 33 17.77 1.97 5.26
CA MET A 33 16.72 2.93 4.93
C MET A 33 16.60 4.03 6.00
N PRO A 34 15.93 5.16 5.72
CA PRO A 34 15.67 6.18 6.73
C PRO A 34 14.96 5.60 7.96
N GLN A 35 15.33 6.05 9.16
CA GLN A 35 14.77 5.57 10.42
C GLN A 35 13.24 5.63 10.45
N ARG A 36 12.64 6.67 9.85
CA ARG A 36 11.18 6.82 9.76
C ARG A 36 10.54 5.71 8.93
N ASP A 37 11.16 5.34 7.82
CA ASP A 37 10.66 4.31 6.92
C ASP A 37 10.84 2.92 7.55
N TRP A 38 11.96 2.71 8.26
CA TRP A 38 12.16 1.50 9.05
C TRP A 38 11.12 1.35 10.16
N LEU A 39 10.83 2.41 10.92
CA LEU A 39 9.78 2.38 11.95
C LEU A 39 8.40 2.15 11.34
N ALA A 40 8.12 2.71 10.17
CA ALA A 40 6.88 2.48 9.45
C ALA A 40 6.74 1.01 9.01
N LEU A 41 7.83 0.41 8.49
CA LEU A 41 7.88 -1.01 8.14
C LEU A 41 7.61 -1.90 9.36
N VAL A 42 8.30 -1.65 10.47
CA VAL A 42 8.10 -2.38 11.73
C VAL A 42 6.65 -2.24 12.21
N ALA A 43 6.04 -1.07 12.06
CA ALA A 43 4.65 -0.82 12.45
C ALA A 43 3.66 -1.64 11.61
N VAL A 44 3.81 -1.68 10.28
CA VAL A 44 2.95 -2.49 9.38
C VAL A 44 3.01 -3.97 9.72
N HIS A 45 4.21 -4.50 9.95
CA HIS A 45 4.39 -5.89 10.37
C HIS A 45 3.79 -6.18 11.75
N SER A 46 3.91 -5.23 12.68
CA SER A 46 3.32 -5.35 14.02
C SER A 46 1.79 -5.33 13.97
N ASP A 47 1.18 -4.46 13.16
CA ASP A 47 -0.27 -4.41 12.94
C ASP A 47 -0.81 -5.74 12.40
N SER A 48 -0.10 -6.32 11.43
CA SER A 48 -0.45 -7.61 10.83
C SER A 48 -0.34 -8.76 11.83
N TRP A 49 0.72 -8.75 12.65
CA TRP A 49 0.93 -9.73 13.70
C TRP A 49 -0.15 -9.66 14.80
N LEU A 50 -0.50 -8.46 15.26
CA LEU A 50 -1.58 -8.27 16.24
C LEU A 50 -2.92 -8.79 15.73
N LEU A 51 -3.22 -8.59 14.43
CA LEU A 51 -4.42 -9.15 13.81
C LEU A 51 -4.38 -10.68 13.80
N ALA A 52 -3.24 -11.28 13.43
CA ALA A 52 -3.07 -12.73 13.43
C ALA A 52 -3.26 -13.32 14.84
N VAL A 53 -2.65 -12.73 15.86
CA VAL A 53 -2.80 -13.16 17.27
C VAL A 53 -4.24 -13.00 17.75
N ALA A 54 -4.90 -11.88 17.43
CA ALA A 54 -6.30 -11.67 17.79
C ALA A 54 -7.22 -12.74 17.18
N PHE A 55 -7.00 -13.10 15.91
CA PHE A 55 -7.80 -14.09 15.21
C PHE A 55 -7.42 -15.54 15.55
N PHE A 56 -6.19 -15.79 16.00
CA PHE A 56 -5.78 -17.06 16.59
C PHE A 56 -6.65 -17.38 17.82
N TYR A 57 -6.81 -16.42 18.73
CA TYR A 57 -7.69 -16.58 19.90
C TYR A 57 -9.19 -16.55 19.53
N ALA A 58 -9.55 -15.97 18.39
CA ALA A 58 -10.92 -15.90 17.90
C ALA A 58 -11.42 -17.20 17.24
N VAL A 59 -10.65 -18.30 17.26
CA VAL A 59 -11.00 -19.56 16.56
C VAL A 59 -12.36 -20.12 16.97
N LYS A 60 -12.79 -19.90 18.22
CA LYS A 60 -14.08 -20.35 18.74
C LYS A 60 -15.23 -19.38 18.45
N LEU A 61 -14.95 -18.18 17.95
CA LEU A 61 -15.98 -17.21 17.59
C LEU A 61 -16.66 -17.60 16.28
N ASP A 62 -17.96 -17.37 16.20
CA ASP A 62 -18.74 -17.48 14.98
C ASP A 62 -18.48 -16.29 14.04
N ALA A 63 -19.14 -16.27 12.87
CA ALA A 63 -18.96 -15.21 11.89
C ALA A 63 -19.32 -13.82 12.45
N GLN A 64 -20.37 -13.72 13.26
CA GLN A 64 -20.79 -12.46 13.87
C GLN A 64 -19.79 -11.99 14.93
N GLY A 65 -19.30 -12.89 15.78
CA GLY A 65 -18.28 -12.62 16.79
C GLY A 65 -16.97 -12.12 16.17
N ARG A 66 -16.52 -12.78 15.10
CA ARG A 66 -15.35 -12.33 14.32
C ARG A 66 -15.57 -10.95 13.69
N GLY A 67 -16.77 -10.68 13.16
CA GLY A 67 -17.13 -9.35 12.64
C GLY A 67 -17.10 -8.25 13.71
N ARG A 68 -17.60 -8.55 14.92
CA ARG A 68 -17.55 -7.62 16.06
C ARG A 68 -16.11 -7.35 16.52
N LEU A 69 -15.29 -8.40 16.64
CA LEU A 69 -13.88 -8.28 16.99
C LEU A 69 -13.15 -7.39 15.98
N PHE A 70 -13.33 -7.66 14.68
CA PHE A 70 -12.74 -6.86 13.62
C PHE A 70 -13.15 -5.39 13.71
N LYS A 71 -14.43 -5.11 13.97
CA LYS A 71 -14.93 -3.74 14.15
C LYS A 71 -14.29 -3.04 15.37
N MET A 72 -14.06 -3.76 16.46
CA MET A 72 -13.38 -3.21 17.65
C MET A 72 -11.91 -2.89 17.35
N ILE A 73 -11.20 -3.79 16.67
CA ILE A 73 -9.81 -3.56 16.26
C ILE A 73 -9.71 -2.31 15.36
N ASN A 74 -10.55 -2.23 14.32
CA ASN A 74 -10.58 -1.08 13.39
C ASN A 74 -11.14 0.22 13.99
N SER A 75 -11.61 0.20 15.25
CA SER A 75 -11.99 1.44 15.95
C SER A 75 -10.77 2.19 16.50
N GLN A 76 -9.61 1.54 16.52
CA GLN A 76 -8.35 2.12 16.95
C GLN A 76 -7.49 2.45 15.72
N PRO A 77 -6.66 3.50 15.80
CA PRO A 77 -5.66 3.76 14.76
C PRO A 77 -4.63 2.64 14.74
N THR A 78 -4.10 2.34 13.55
CA THR A 78 -3.02 1.36 13.42
C THR A 78 -1.69 1.93 13.93
N LEU A 79 -0.74 1.07 14.27
CA LEU A 79 0.61 1.52 14.63
C LEU A 79 1.24 2.31 13.48
N PHE A 80 1.03 1.88 12.24
CA PHE A 80 1.52 2.60 11.07
C PHE A 80 0.93 4.01 10.96
N GLU A 81 -0.38 4.18 11.18
CA GLU A 81 -1.04 5.49 11.18
C GLU A 81 -0.44 6.41 12.24
N ILE A 82 -0.22 5.89 13.45
CA ILE A 82 0.40 6.61 14.57
C ILE A 82 1.84 7.02 14.22
N VAL A 83 2.68 6.09 13.78
CA VAL A 83 4.11 6.33 13.48
C VAL A 83 4.29 7.29 12.30
N THR A 84 3.41 7.21 11.30
CA THR A 84 3.51 8.07 10.11
C THR A 84 2.78 9.41 10.26
N ASN A 85 2.02 9.61 11.35
CA ASN A 85 1.05 10.70 11.52
C ASN A 85 0.01 10.78 10.39
N ARG A 86 -0.31 9.65 9.76
CA ARG A 86 -1.40 9.57 8.78
C ARG A 86 -2.69 9.35 9.55
N LYS A 87 -3.63 10.29 9.48
CA LYS A 87 -4.96 10.09 10.05
C LYS A 87 -5.72 9.09 9.19
N SER A 88 -6.31 8.09 9.83
CA SER A 88 -7.39 7.27 9.25
C SER A 88 -8.41 8.20 8.58
N ILE A 89 -8.82 7.89 7.35
CA ILE A 89 -10.03 8.47 6.75
C ILE A 89 -11.22 7.83 7.49
N THR A 90 -11.42 8.18 8.74
CA THR A 90 -12.62 7.82 9.49
C THR A 90 -13.71 8.84 9.16
N THR A 91 -14.28 8.75 7.96
CA THR A 91 -15.62 9.29 7.73
C THR A 91 -16.62 8.17 7.96
N GLY A 92 -17.57 8.41 8.86
CA GLY A 92 -18.84 7.68 8.92
C GLY A 92 -19.69 7.93 7.67
N ALA A 93 -19.15 7.58 6.51
CA ALA A 93 -19.90 7.42 5.29
C ALA A 93 -20.34 5.96 5.24
N THR A 94 -21.65 5.76 5.19
CA THR A 94 -22.26 4.55 4.64
C THR A 94 -21.41 4.12 3.45
N VAL A 95 -20.79 2.94 3.52
CA VAL A 95 -20.06 2.35 2.40
C VAL A 95 -21.11 2.08 1.32
N GLN A 96 -21.43 3.08 0.52
CA GLN A 96 -21.85 2.83 -0.84
C GLN A 96 -20.61 2.30 -1.54
N PRO A 97 -20.62 1.07 -2.08
CA PRO A 97 -19.48 0.58 -2.82
C PRO A 97 -19.17 1.58 -3.93
N PRO A 98 -17.93 2.06 -4.09
CA PRO A 98 -17.57 2.96 -5.17
C PRO A 98 -17.42 2.12 -6.43
N PHE A 99 -18.50 1.49 -6.90
CA PHE A 99 -18.47 0.67 -8.09
C PHE A 99 -19.79 0.80 -8.85
N LYS A 100 -19.92 1.86 -9.64
CA LYS A 100 -20.33 1.58 -11.02
C LYS A 100 -19.11 0.93 -11.67
N ARG A 101 -19.11 -0.41 -11.70
CA ARG A 101 -18.24 -1.21 -12.55
C ARG A 101 -18.43 -0.75 -14.00
N GLN A 102 -17.59 0.16 -14.45
CA GLN A 102 -17.15 0.12 -15.84
C GLN A 102 -15.90 -0.74 -15.83
N LYS A 103 -16.04 -1.97 -16.34
CA LYS A 103 -14.90 -2.83 -16.61
C LYS A 103 -13.93 -2.10 -17.53
N PRO A 104 -12.63 -2.26 -17.29
CA PRO A 104 -11.76 -2.83 -18.29
C PRO A 104 -11.39 -4.25 -17.84
N ASP A 105 -11.50 -5.23 -18.73
CA ASP A 105 -11.16 -6.64 -18.50
C ASP A 105 -9.62 -6.87 -18.37
N ARG A 106 -8.87 -5.91 -17.81
CA ARG A 106 -7.41 -5.96 -17.74
C ARG A 106 -6.91 -6.18 -16.30
N PRO A 107 -5.99 -7.13 -16.09
CA PRO A 107 -5.29 -7.28 -14.81
C PRO A 107 -4.59 -5.98 -14.40
N PHE A 108 -4.38 -5.81 -13.09
CA PHE A 108 -3.69 -4.64 -12.51
C PHE A 108 -2.25 -4.49 -13.04
N ASP A 109 -1.64 -5.61 -13.42
CA ASP A 109 -0.31 -5.72 -13.99
C ASP A 109 -0.35 -6.45 -15.36
N SER A 110 0.28 -5.91 -16.39
CA SER A 110 0.30 -6.54 -17.72
C SER A 110 1.68 -6.48 -18.36
N PRO A 111 2.12 -7.50 -19.12
CA PRO A 111 3.40 -7.45 -19.83
C PRO A 111 3.42 -6.48 -21.02
N TYR A 112 2.26 -5.95 -21.45
CA TYR A 112 2.14 -5.04 -22.58
C TYR A 112 1.28 -3.83 -22.21
N PRO A 113 1.54 -2.62 -22.74
CA PRO A 113 0.62 -1.49 -22.54
C PRO A 113 -0.64 -1.64 -23.40
N SER A 114 -1.76 -1.12 -22.91
CA SER A 114 -3.04 -1.00 -23.62
C SER A 114 -3.26 0.42 -24.14
N GLY A 115 -2.61 1.41 -23.52
CA GLY A 115 -2.73 2.81 -23.87
C GLY A 115 -1.77 3.28 -24.96
N LYS A 116 -1.89 4.57 -25.31
CA LYS A 116 -0.93 5.28 -26.16
C LYS A 116 0.27 5.69 -25.31
N LEU A 117 1.49 5.35 -25.72
CA LEU A 117 2.71 5.85 -25.05
C LEU A 117 2.70 7.37 -24.94
N MET A 118 2.98 7.87 -23.75
CA MET A 118 3.05 9.29 -23.44
C MET A 118 4.19 9.92 -24.24
N LYS A 119 3.90 11.03 -24.92
CA LYS A 119 4.91 11.85 -25.62
C LYS A 119 5.08 13.19 -24.90
N ALA A 120 6.15 13.90 -25.23
CA ALA A 120 6.42 15.23 -24.66
C ALA A 120 5.27 16.22 -24.88
N GLU A 121 4.54 16.07 -25.99
CA GLU A 121 3.35 16.86 -26.33
C GLU A 121 2.17 16.62 -25.38
N ASP A 122 2.11 15.44 -24.75
CA ASP A 122 1.02 15.06 -23.85
C ASP A 122 1.24 15.61 -22.43
N VAL A 123 2.44 16.15 -22.11
CA VAL A 123 2.79 16.73 -20.80
C VAL A 123 2.10 18.07 -20.58
N THR A 124 0.85 17.99 -20.16
CA THR A 124 -0.04 19.14 -19.98
C THR A 124 -0.78 19.06 -18.65
N PRO A 125 -1.28 20.18 -18.08
CA PRO A 125 -2.09 20.16 -16.87
C PRO A 125 -3.33 19.24 -16.92
N GLN A 126 -3.81 18.94 -18.13
CA GLN A 126 -4.96 18.09 -18.42
C GLN A 126 -4.71 16.60 -18.12
N LEU A 127 -3.46 16.22 -17.83
CA LEU A 127 -3.12 14.87 -17.37
C LEU A 127 -3.70 14.56 -15.98
N LYS A 128 -3.97 15.58 -15.15
CA LYS A 128 -4.52 15.38 -13.82
C LYS A 128 -5.88 14.65 -13.87
N GLY A 129 -6.00 13.55 -13.15
CA GLY A 129 -7.18 12.69 -13.08
C GLY A 129 -7.29 11.68 -14.23
N ARG A 130 -6.30 11.59 -15.12
CA ARG A 130 -6.25 10.54 -16.14
C ARG A 130 -5.66 9.26 -15.59
N GLN A 131 -6.19 8.13 -16.07
CA GLN A 131 -5.58 6.83 -15.89
C GLN A 131 -4.44 6.64 -16.89
N ALA A 132 -3.39 5.98 -16.42
CA ALA A 132 -2.23 5.62 -17.21
C ALA A 132 -1.70 4.27 -16.74
N GLU A 133 -0.79 3.70 -17.51
CA GLU A 133 -0.05 2.50 -17.15
C GLU A 133 1.42 2.88 -17.05
N LEU A 134 2.07 2.58 -15.93
CA LEU A 134 3.49 2.82 -15.68
C LEU A 134 4.27 1.52 -15.84
N PHE A 135 5.33 1.53 -16.65
CA PHE A 135 6.22 0.39 -16.82
C PHE A 135 7.25 0.31 -15.69
N TRP A 136 7.41 -0.88 -15.12
CA TRP A 136 8.42 -1.17 -14.13
C TRP A 136 9.49 -2.11 -14.70
N PRO A 137 10.78 -1.70 -14.71
CA PRO A 137 11.84 -2.46 -15.36
C PRO A 137 12.25 -3.73 -14.61
N ASP A 138 12.06 -3.80 -13.28
CA ASP A 138 12.52 -4.94 -12.48
C ASP A 138 11.75 -6.22 -12.83
N ASP A 139 10.45 -6.11 -13.08
CA ASP A 139 9.58 -7.25 -13.35
C ASP A 139 8.98 -7.24 -14.77
N HIS A 140 9.32 -6.22 -15.56
CA HIS A 140 8.89 -6.03 -16.94
C HIS A 140 7.36 -5.95 -17.09
N LYS A 141 6.69 -5.32 -16.13
CA LYS A 141 5.23 -5.16 -16.12
C LYS A 141 4.77 -3.71 -16.17
N TRP A 142 3.54 -3.55 -16.63
CA TRP A 142 2.80 -2.30 -16.69
C TRP A 142 1.74 -2.27 -15.60
N TYR A 143 1.79 -1.26 -14.75
CA TYR A 143 0.91 -1.08 -13.60
C TYR A 143 -0.09 0.03 -13.82
N LEU A 144 -1.36 -0.22 -13.49
CA LEU A 144 -2.40 0.81 -13.58
C LEU A 144 -2.22 1.90 -12.51
N VAL A 145 -2.10 3.14 -12.96
CA VAL A 145 -1.91 4.33 -12.12
C VAL A 145 -2.87 5.45 -12.50
N GLU A 146 -3.15 6.34 -11.56
CA GLU A 146 -3.87 7.59 -11.79
C GLU A 146 -2.95 8.78 -11.53
N ILE A 147 -2.96 9.75 -12.43
CA ILE A 147 -2.15 10.97 -12.29
C ILE A 147 -2.87 11.94 -11.35
N GLN A 148 -2.45 12.01 -10.10
CA GLN A 148 -3.09 12.84 -9.07
C GLN A 148 -2.72 14.34 -9.19
N ALA A 149 -1.50 14.64 -9.61
CA ALA A 149 -1.03 16.00 -9.83
C ALA A 149 0.05 16.06 -10.90
N VAL A 150 0.15 17.19 -11.61
CA VAL A 150 1.19 17.43 -12.62
C VAL A 150 1.75 18.83 -12.44
N ASN A 151 3.07 18.94 -12.46
CA ASN A 151 3.82 20.17 -12.56
C ASN A 151 4.58 20.19 -13.90
N PRO A 152 3.99 20.76 -14.96
CA PRO A 152 4.62 20.77 -16.29
C PRO A 152 5.93 21.55 -16.34
N LYS A 153 6.12 22.54 -15.45
CA LYS A 153 7.36 23.34 -15.41
C LYS A 153 8.53 22.56 -14.82
N ALA A 154 8.25 21.79 -13.76
CA ALA A 154 9.24 20.92 -13.14
C ALA A 154 9.34 19.55 -13.84
N LYS A 155 8.49 19.29 -14.84
CA LYS A 155 8.31 17.97 -15.48
C LYS A 155 8.11 16.84 -14.47
N GLN A 156 7.38 17.11 -13.39
CA GLN A 156 7.09 16.13 -12.35
C GLN A 156 5.59 15.84 -12.31
N ALA A 157 5.24 14.59 -12.03
CA ALA A 157 3.87 14.20 -11.74
C ALA A 157 3.82 13.38 -10.45
N LYS A 158 2.72 13.51 -9.73
CA LYS A 158 2.36 12.62 -8.64
C LYS A 158 1.36 11.61 -9.14
N ILE A 159 1.70 10.34 -9.07
CA ILE A 159 0.84 9.23 -9.46
C ILE A 159 0.33 8.47 -8.23
N VAL A 160 -0.77 7.74 -8.40
CA VAL A 160 -1.35 6.85 -7.39
C VAL A 160 -1.63 5.50 -8.03
N TYR A 161 -1.09 4.42 -7.44
CA TYR A 161 -1.38 3.04 -7.83
C TYR A 161 -2.79 2.63 -7.39
N ALA A 162 -3.37 1.59 -7.99
CA ALA A 162 -4.65 1.06 -7.49
C ALA A 162 -4.57 0.53 -6.04
N SER A 163 -3.37 0.24 -5.53
CA SER A 163 -3.12 -0.07 -4.10
C SER A 163 -3.34 1.14 -3.17
N GLY A 164 -3.39 2.36 -3.72
CA GLY A 164 -3.47 3.61 -2.97
C GLY A 164 -2.11 4.22 -2.60
N GLU A 165 -1.01 3.57 -2.96
CA GLU A 165 0.35 4.11 -2.83
C GLU A 165 0.57 5.24 -3.85
N PHE A 166 1.36 6.24 -3.48
CA PHE A 166 1.67 7.37 -4.36
C PHE A 166 3.17 7.52 -4.55
N GLU A 167 3.54 8.05 -5.71
CA GLU A 167 4.93 8.24 -6.10
C GLU A 167 5.07 9.51 -6.94
N ASP A 168 6.19 10.22 -6.77
CA ASP A 168 6.54 11.36 -7.60
C ASP A 168 7.48 10.88 -8.71
N VAL A 169 7.08 11.10 -9.96
CA VAL A 169 7.78 10.60 -11.15
C VAL A 169 8.27 11.74 -12.04
N ASP A 170 9.43 11.54 -12.67
CA ASP A 170 9.98 12.44 -13.67
C ASP A 170 9.37 12.13 -15.06
N LEU A 171 8.61 13.08 -15.58
CA LEU A 171 7.92 12.96 -16.86
C LEU A 171 8.88 13.00 -18.04
N GLU A 172 10.07 13.61 -17.91
CA GLU A 172 11.08 13.63 -18.97
C GLU A 172 11.71 12.25 -19.15
N GLU A 173 12.05 11.60 -18.05
CA GLU A 173 12.56 10.22 -18.05
C GLU A 173 11.50 9.24 -18.58
N ILE A 174 10.27 9.36 -18.08
CA ILE A 174 9.14 8.53 -18.53
C ILE A 174 8.90 8.64 -20.04
N VAL A 175 8.93 9.86 -20.60
CA VAL A 175 8.73 10.09 -22.04
C VAL A 175 9.91 9.58 -22.86
N ARG A 176 11.14 9.79 -22.38
CA ARG A 176 12.36 9.36 -23.06
C ARG A 176 12.42 7.83 -23.17
N ASP A 177 12.08 7.15 -22.09
CA ASP A 177 12.24 5.70 -21.98
C ASP A 177 10.94 4.95 -22.36
N GLY A 178 9.87 5.70 -22.61
CA GLY A 178 8.58 5.14 -23.03
C GLY A 178 7.89 4.36 -21.92
N HIS A 179 8.09 4.76 -20.66
CA HIS A 179 7.64 4.03 -19.48
C HIS A 179 6.21 4.38 -19.03
N MET A 180 5.45 5.16 -19.80
CA MET A 180 4.05 5.44 -19.47
C MET A 180 3.16 5.39 -20.69
N ALA A 181 1.99 4.77 -20.55
CA ALA A 181 0.94 4.72 -21.56
C ALA A 181 -0.35 5.34 -21.02
N LEU A 182 -0.93 6.29 -21.75
CA LEU A 182 -2.17 6.97 -21.40
C LEU A 182 -3.38 6.16 -21.89
N LEU A 183 -4.36 5.98 -21.01
CA LEU A 183 -5.65 5.33 -21.32
C LEU A 183 -6.73 6.35 -21.73
#